data_AF-A0A357R058-F1
#
_entry.id   AF-A0A357R058-F1
#
_cell.length_a   1.000
_cell.length_b   1.000
_cell.length_c   1.000
_cell.angle_alpha   90.00
_cell.angle_beta   90.00
_cell.angle_gamma   90.00
#
_symmetry.space_group_name_H-M   'P 1'
#
loop_
_entity.id
_entity.type
_entity.pdbx_description
1 polymer ?
#
loop_
_entity_poly.entity_id
_entity_poly.type
_entity_poly.pdbx_seq_one_letter_code
_entity_poly.pdbx_strand_id
1 'polypeptide(L)'
;MKKRKSFKSFFQSFFDDIKKNPDALKSAIMSFFIMGLGQLRNKQKSKAAIFFLILVIFVLFEFLTGSYTYAPREMMRYPADPGSTIYFIRDYGGFILSSLWGLFTLGKVPGGTMYRGQFVETFNRVIPWLTADNSVTLLGVGLIALILTAIFLSFWVYNIRDAYVSRKAELAGEEIETGMAYVKRLWTDMFPYIILIPTLIMILFFTLIPFLFSFLLAFTNYTYRIPIPNRLIQWVGFDTFKLIVGDAGWLSIFGQVLGWTFLYAIMASATCYILGMIQALVIESKYVKIKKLWRTMLIIPWAVPAMITLMVFKNVFDTAGLANQLLYATGSMEQVSTFLFNIGLQGAIDNPIFWLTRVYNGPLAKAIIILVNLWLGSPYFMMLITGVLTTLPKDLYEAASIDGASKWQSFRNITLPLILRATLPAIIMTFTFNFNNFGAIYFLTGGGPDWPRELVPTSMRIMGGIPGQTDILISWIYKLSFDNNAQLYNVAAVYSILIFAFVGFVSVYNLSKSKGLWEED
;
A
#
# COMPACT_ATOMS: atom_id res chain seq x y z
N MET A 1 15.72 -32.84 -3.22
CA MET A 1 15.42 -32.04 -4.44
C MET A 1 14.46 -32.80 -5.37
N LYS A 2 13.15 -32.52 -5.35
CA LYS A 2 12.21 -33.04 -6.38
C LYS A 2 12.53 -32.37 -7.71
N LYS A 3 12.99 -33.12 -8.73
CA LYS A 3 13.24 -32.61 -10.09
C LYS A 3 11.98 -31.88 -10.59
N ARG A 4 12.08 -30.56 -10.84
CA ARG A 4 11.02 -29.78 -11.51
C ARG A 4 10.69 -30.46 -12.83
N LYS A 5 9.52 -31.11 -12.93
CA LYS A 5 9.02 -31.65 -14.20
C LYS A 5 8.94 -30.49 -15.19
N SER A 6 9.55 -30.64 -16.36
CA SER A 6 9.41 -29.69 -17.47
C SER A 6 7.92 -29.49 -17.81
N PHE A 7 7.51 -28.27 -18.13
CA PHE A 7 6.12 -27.93 -18.50
C PHE A 7 5.56 -28.89 -19.57
N LYS A 8 6.38 -29.27 -20.55
CA LYS A 8 6.03 -30.27 -21.58
C LYS A 8 5.75 -31.65 -20.99
N SER A 9 6.58 -32.11 -20.05
CA SER A 9 6.39 -33.41 -19.38
C SER A 9 5.16 -33.43 -18.47
N PHE A 10 4.78 -32.28 -17.88
CA PHE A 10 3.55 -32.15 -17.11
C PHE A 10 2.32 -32.35 -18.01
N PHE A 11 2.22 -31.60 -19.12
CA PHE A 11 1.10 -31.74 -20.06
C PHE A 11 1.01 -33.13 -20.66
N GLN A 12 2.14 -33.72 -21.05
CA GLN A 12 2.17 -35.08 -21.58
C GLN A 12 1.67 -36.08 -20.54
N SER A 13 2.16 -35.99 -19.30
CA SER A 13 1.66 -36.84 -18.20
C SER A 13 0.18 -36.64 -17.89
N PHE A 14 -0.34 -35.41 -18.03
CA PHE A 14 -1.74 -35.09 -17.80
C PHE A 14 -2.64 -35.68 -18.89
N PHE A 15 -2.28 -35.52 -20.16
CA PHE A 15 -3.02 -36.12 -21.27
C PHE A 15 -2.96 -37.65 -21.24
N ASP A 16 -1.80 -38.23 -20.90
CA ASP A 16 -1.67 -39.68 -20.73
C ASP A 16 -2.53 -40.18 -19.55
N ASP A 17 -2.62 -39.42 -18.46
CA ASP A 17 -3.47 -39.76 -17.31
C ASP A 17 -4.96 -39.73 -17.67
N ILE A 18 -5.40 -38.71 -18.43
CA ILE A 18 -6.78 -38.59 -18.91
C ILE A 18 -7.12 -39.75 -19.86
N LYS A 19 -6.20 -40.10 -20.78
CA LYS A 19 -6.40 -41.23 -21.70
C LYS A 19 -6.53 -42.56 -20.97
N LYS A 20 -5.80 -42.74 -19.87
CA LYS A 20 -5.88 -43.94 -19.02
C LYS A 20 -7.15 -43.99 -18.17
N ASN A 21 -7.76 -42.84 -17.84
CA ASN A 21 -8.92 -42.74 -16.94
C ASN A 21 -10.12 -42.04 -17.61
N PRO A 22 -10.68 -42.60 -18.72
CA PRO A 22 -11.78 -41.96 -19.46
C PRO A 22 -13.05 -41.84 -18.61
N ASP A 23 -13.25 -42.72 -17.63
CA ASP A 23 -14.42 -42.68 -16.76
C ASP A 23 -14.34 -41.55 -15.71
N ALA A 24 -13.15 -41.24 -15.20
CA ALA A 24 -12.91 -40.09 -14.33
C ALA A 24 -13.08 -38.76 -15.08
N LEU A 25 -12.68 -38.73 -16.35
CA LEU A 25 -12.90 -37.58 -17.23
C LEU A 25 -14.39 -37.26 -17.38
N LYS A 26 -15.27 -38.26 -17.49
CA LYS A 26 -16.72 -38.04 -17.54
C LYS A 26 -17.25 -37.33 -16.29
N SER A 27 -16.77 -37.69 -15.10
CA SER A 27 -17.16 -36.99 -13.85
C SER A 27 -16.65 -35.55 -13.82
N ALA A 28 -15.45 -35.30 -14.35
CA ALA A 28 -14.90 -33.95 -14.50
C ALA A 28 -15.74 -33.10 -15.47
N ILE A 29 -16.12 -33.64 -16.63
CA ILE A 29 -16.96 -32.96 -17.64
C ILE A 29 -18.34 -32.64 -17.06
N MET A 30 -18.97 -33.56 -16.32
CA MET A 30 -20.24 -33.28 -15.65
C MET A 30 -20.11 -32.10 -14.68
N SER A 31 -19.02 -32.06 -13.91
CA SER A 31 -18.75 -30.98 -12.94
C SER A 31 -18.34 -29.66 -13.59
N PHE A 32 -17.86 -29.70 -14.84
CA PHE A 32 -17.58 -28.51 -15.64
C PHE A 32 -18.87 -27.80 -16.01
N PHE A 33 -19.88 -28.52 -16.50
CA PHE A 33 -21.16 -27.92 -16.89
C PHE A 33 -22.01 -27.49 -15.69
N ILE A 34 -22.08 -28.33 -14.65
CA ILE A 34 -22.82 -28.00 -13.43
C ILE A 34 -21.97 -28.45 -12.24
N MET A 35 -21.54 -27.48 -11.43
CA MET A 35 -20.75 -27.72 -10.23
C MET A 35 -21.45 -28.73 -9.30
N GLY A 36 -20.71 -29.74 -8.85
CA GLY A 36 -21.22 -30.81 -7.98
C GLY A 36 -21.75 -32.07 -8.69
N LEU A 37 -22.03 -32.06 -10.01
CA LEU A 37 -22.59 -33.25 -10.67
C LEU A 37 -21.65 -34.46 -10.71
N GLY A 38 -20.34 -34.24 -10.88
CA GLY A 38 -19.37 -35.35 -10.85
C GLY A 38 -19.23 -35.95 -9.46
N GLN A 39 -19.28 -35.13 -8.40
CA GLN A 39 -19.31 -35.61 -7.02
C GLN A 39 -20.58 -36.42 -6.74
N LEU A 40 -21.73 -36.00 -7.31
CA LEU A 40 -22.98 -36.75 -7.21
C LEU A 40 -22.85 -38.13 -7.86
N ARG A 41 -22.24 -38.18 -9.05
CA ARG A 41 -21.92 -39.45 -9.75
C ARG A 41 -20.97 -40.33 -8.94
N ASN A 42 -20.00 -39.73 -8.27
CA ASN A 42 -19.05 -40.41 -7.38
C ASN A 42 -19.65 -40.73 -5.98
N LYS A 43 -20.97 -40.67 -5.81
CA LYS A 43 -21.71 -40.93 -4.56
C LYS A 43 -21.36 -40.00 -3.37
N GLN A 44 -20.72 -38.86 -3.62
CA GLN A 44 -20.36 -37.84 -2.62
C GLN A 44 -21.41 -36.71 -2.53
N LYS A 45 -22.64 -37.05 -2.09
CA LYS A 45 -23.80 -36.13 -2.09
C LYS A 45 -23.55 -34.80 -1.34
N SER A 46 -22.92 -34.82 -0.18
CA SER A 46 -22.67 -33.59 0.60
C SER A 46 -21.72 -32.63 -0.11
N LYS A 47 -20.66 -33.15 -0.75
CA LYS A 47 -19.75 -32.33 -1.57
C LYS A 47 -20.47 -31.74 -2.78
N ALA A 48 -21.28 -32.56 -3.45
CA ALA A 48 -22.08 -32.12 -4.59
C ALA A 48 -22.99 -30.94 -4.21
N ALA A 49 -23.66 -31.02 -3.06
CA ALA A 49 -24.52 -29.96 -2.56
C ALA A 49 -23.76 -28.65 -2.30
N ILE A 50 -22.56 -28.71 -1.70
CA ILE A 50 -21.74 -27.52 -1.44
C ILE A 50 -21.32 -26.83 -2.75
N PHE A 51 -20.78 -27.58 -3.71
CA PHE A 51 -20.36 -27.00 -4.99
C PHE A 51 -21.53 -26.46 -5.81
N PHE A 52 -22.66 -27.16 -5.80
CA PHE A 52 -23.88 -26.70 -6.45
C PHE A 52 -24.42 -25.42 -5.79
N LEU A 53 -24.39 -25.32 -4.46
CA LEU A 53 -24.79 -24.13 -3.72
C LEU A 53 -23.93 -22.91 -4.11
N ILE A 54 -22.62 -23.08 -4.26
CA ILE A 54 -21.72 -22.00 -4.71
C ILE A 54 -22.14 -21.49 -6.10
N LEU A 55 -22.44 -22.39 -7.05
CA LEU A 55 -22.94 -22.02 -8.38
C LEU A 55 -24.27 -21.28 -8.30
N VAL A 56 -25.22 -21.80 -7.54
CA VAL A 56 -26.56 -21.20 -7.38
C VAL A 56 -26.45 -19.81 -6.76
N ILE A 57 -25.65 -19.62 -5.72
CA ILE A 57 -25.43 -18.31 -5.09
C ILE A 57 -24.85 -17.33 -6.12
N PHE A 58 -23.84 -17.74 -6.89
CA PHE A 58 -23.20 -16.86 -7.88
C PHE A 58 -24.17 -16.46 -9.00
N VAL A 59 -24.94 -17.41 -9.54
CA VAL A 59 -25.94 -17.15 -10.58
C VAL A 59 -27.10 -16.31 -10.05
N LEU A 60 -27.63 -16.64 -8.87
CA LEU A 60 -28.70 -15.84 -8.25
C LEU A 60 -28.24 -14.43 -7.96
N PHE A 61 -27.01 -14.25 -7.47
CA PHE A 61 -26.45 -12.92 -7.24
C PHE A 61 -26.42 -12.09 -8.53
N GLU A 62 -26.00 -12.67 -9.66
CA GLU A 62 -26.01 -11.99 -10.96
C GLU A 62 -27.44 -11.66 -11.42
N PHE A 63 -28.38 -12.60 -11.32
CA PHE A 63 -29.76 -12.36 -11.74
C PHE A 63 -30.50 -11.37 -10.85
N LEU A 64 -30.28 -11.38 -9.54
CA LEU A 64 -30.93 -10.48 -8.58
C LEU A 64 -30.42 -9.04 -8.67
N THR A 65 -29.17 -8.86 -9.11
CA THR A 65 -28.57 -7.53 -9.28
C THR A 65 -28.78 -6.96 -10.69
N GLY A 66 -29.17 -7.79 -11.66
CA GLY A 66 -29.42 -7.39 -13.04
C GLY A 66 -30.88 -7.05 -13.34
N SER A 67 -31.09 -6.37 -14.46
CA SER A 67 -32.42 -5.94 -14.94
C SER A 67 -32.92 -6.77 -16.14
N TYR A 68 -32.43 -8.01 -16.28
CA TYR A 68 -32.72 -8.90 -17.41
C TYR A 68 -34.21 -9.08 -17.72
N THR A 69 -35.06 -9.12 -16.69
CA THR A 69 -36.50 -9.32 -16.83
C THR A 69 -37.23 -8.13 -17.47
N TYR A 70 -36.70 -6.92 -17.31
CA TYR A 70 -37.28 -5.69 -17.84
C TYR A 70 -36.75 -5.35 -19.24
N ALA A 71 -35.58 -5.90 -19.60
CA ALA A 71 -34.88 -5.57 -20.84
C ALA A 71 -35.74 -5.63 -22.12
N PRO A 72 -36.55 -6.68 -22.37
CA PRO A 72 -37.37 -6.73 -23.60
C PRO A 72 -38.40 -5.61 -23.66
N ARG A 73 -39.06 -5.29 -22.53
CA ARG A 73 -40.09 -4.25 -22.46
C ARG A 73 -39.49 -2.86 -22.66
N GLU A 74 -38.34 -2.59 -22.06
CA GLU A 74 -37.68 -1.29 -22.18
C GLU A 74 -37.04 -1.08 -23.55
N MET A 75 -36.47 -2.12 -24.16
CA MET A 75 -35.92 -2.04 -25.52
C MET A 75 -37.00 -1.75 -26.57
N MET A 76 -38.22 -2.28 -26.39
CA MET A 76 -39.36 -1.95 -27.25
C MET A 76 -39.86 -0.52 -27.05
N ARG A 77 -39.85 -0.02 -25.81
CA ARG A 77 -40.32 1.34 -25.48
C ARG A 77 -39.31 2.42 -25.87
N TYR A 78 -38.02 2.13 -25.76
CA TYR A 78 -36.92 3.05 -26.07
C TYR A 78 -35.93 2.35 -27.02
N PRO A 79 -36.23 2.29 -28.33
CA PRO A 79 -35.33 1.67 -29.30
C PRO A 79 -34.01 2.46 -29.42
N ALA A 80 -32.97 1.82 -29.97
CA ALA A 80 -31.74 2.52 -30.30
C ALA A 80 -31.97 3.56 -31.40
N ASP A 81 -31.32 4.72 -31.26
CA ASP A 81 -31.27 5.72 -32.32
C ASP A 81 -30.56 5.16 -33.56
N PRO A 82 -30.92 5.60 -34.78
CA PRO A 82 -30.26 5.15 -36.01
C PRO A 82 -28.73 5.30 -35.93
N GLY A 83 -28.00 4.20 -36.05
CA GLY A 83 -26.53 4.17 -35.97
C GLY A 83 -25.94 4.07 -34.55
N SER A 84 -26.77 4.03 -33.50
CA SER A 84 -26.33 3.79 -32.12
C SER A 84 -26.39 2.31 -31.75
N THR A 85 -25.56 1.88 -30.80
CA THR A 85 -25.54 0.50 -30.28
C THR A 85 -26.12 0.45 -28.87
N ILE A 86 -26.97 -0.55 -28.61
CA ILE A 86 -27.45 -0.83 -27.25
C ILE A 86 -26.40 -1.66 -26.54
N TYR A 87 -25.90 -1.15 -25.41
CA TYR A 87 -24.94 -1.86 -24.58
C TYR A 87 -25.68 -2.78 -23.61
N PHE A 88 -26.16 -3.93 -24.08
CA PHE A 88 -27.00 -4.84 -23.28
C PHE A 88 -26.41 -5.21 -21.91
N ILE A 89 -25.10 -5.55 -21.87
CA ILE A 89 -24.41 -5.92 -20.63
C ILE A 89 -24.30 -4.73 -19.66
N ARG A 90 -24.08 -3.52 -20.18
CA ARG A 90 -24.07 -2.30 -19.38
C ARG A 90 -25.47 -2.01 -18.82
N ASP A 91 -26.47 -2.03 -19.69
CA ASP A 91 -27.80 -1.50 -19.39
C ASP A 91 -28.61 -2.45 -18.49
N TYR A 92 -28.41 -3.77 -18.64
CA TYR A 92 -29.24 -4.78 -17.97
C TYR A 92 -28.45 -5.90 -17.27
N GLY A 93 -27.13 -5.97 -17.46
CA GLY A 93 -26.30 -6.97 -16.81
C GLY A 93 -26.36 -6.88 -15.28
N GLY A 94 -26.21 -8.02 -14.60
CA GLY A 94 -26.03 -8.05 -13.17
C GLY A 94 -24.69 -7.47 -12.74
N PHE A 95 -24.45 -7.46 -11.43
CA PHE A 95 -23.28 -6.82 -10.86
C PHE A 95 -21.98 -7.34 -11.46
N ILE A 96 -21.82 -8.65 -11.68
CA ILE A 96 -20.58 -9.21 -12.22
C ILE A 96 -20.38 -8.81 -13.68
N LEU A 97 -21.36 -9.05 -14.55
CA LEU A 97 -21.18 -8.80 -15.98
C LEU A 97 -21.09 -7.30 -16.30
N SER A 98 -21.95 -6.47 -15.71
CA SER A 98 -21.92 -5.01 -15.91
C SER A 98 -20.63 -4.38 -15.37
N SER A 99 -20.15 -4.83 -14.19
CA SER A 99 -18.91 -4.34 -13.61
C SER A 99 -17.67 -4.78 -14.39
N LEU A 100 -17.61 -6.04 -14.85
CA LEU A 100 -16.53 -6.51 -15.71
C LEU A 100 -16.51 -5.74 -17.04
N TRP A 101 -17.68 -5.51 -17.64
CA TRP A 101 -17.79 -4.65 -18.81
C TRP A 101 -17.27 -3.24 -18.53
N GLY A 102 -17.63 -2.66 -17.37
CA GLY A 102 -17.15 -1.38 -16.89
C GLY A 102 -15.63 -1.31 -16.73
N LEU A 103 -15.01 -2.38 -16.21
CA LEU A 103 -13.57 -2.49 -16.06
C LEU A 103 -12.85 -2.36 -17.42
N PHE A 104 -13.31 -3.09 -18.44
CA PHE A 104 -12.65 -3.09 -19.75
C PHE A 104 -12.95 -1.83 -20.56
N THR A 105 -14.14 -1.25 -20.42
CA THR A 105 -14.58 -0.12 -21.26
C THR A 105 -14.32 1.25 -20.65
N LEU A 106 -14.26 1.35 -19.32
CA LEU A 106 -14.32 2.59 -18.54
C LEU A 106 -15.55 3.47 -18.85
N GLY A 107 -16.61 2.85 -19.39
CA GLY A 107 -17.83 3.50 -19.81
C GLY A 107 -17.89 3.79 -21.31
N LYS A 108 -19.11 3.99 -21.81
CA LYS A 108 -19.41 4.37 -23.20
C LYS A 108 -20.44 5.51 -23.30
N VAL A 109 -21.20 5.78 -22.24
CA VAL A 109 -22.29 6.74 -22.23
C VAL A 109 -21.96 7.89 -21.27
N PRO A 110 -21.33 8.98 -21.74
CA PRO A 110 -21.02 10.14 -20.92
C PRO A 110 -22.28 10.96 -20.59
N GLY A 111 -22.23 11.67 -19.47
CA GLY A 111 -23.28 12.60 -19.06
C GLY A 111 -23.45 13.76 -20.04
N GLY A 112 -24.68 14.23 -20.20
CA GLY A 112 -24.99 15.34 -21.09
C GLY A 112 -25.06 14.98 -22.59
N THR A 113 -25.10 13.69 -22.91
CA THR A 113 -25.31 13.19 -24.29
C THR A 113 -26.70 12.57 -24.46
N MET A 114 -27.11 12.36 -25.71
CA MET A 114 -28.35 11.63 -26.02
C MET A 114 -28.04 10.13 -26.14
N TYR A 115 -28.85 9.29 -25.50
CA TYR A 115 -28.77 7.83 -25.60
C TYR A 115 -30.19 7.25 -25.70
N ARG A 116 -30.50 6.58 -26.82
CA ARG A 116 -31.83 5.99 -27.10
C ARG A 116 -32.95 7.04 -27.09
N GLY A 117 -32.66 8.20 -27.69
CA GLY A 117 -33.57 9.34 -27.77
C GLY A 117 -33.84 10.05 -26.44
N GLN A 118 -33.12 9.71 -25.36
CA GLN A 118 -33.26 10.31 -24.03
C GLN A 118 -31.97 11.01 -23.62
N PHE A 119 -32.11 12.07 -22.82
CA PHE A 119 -30.96 12.81 -22.31
C PHE A 119 -30.35 12.08 -21.11
N VAL A 120 -29.04 11.79 -21.18
CA VAL A 120 -28.32 11.06 -20.13
C VAL A 120 -28.07 11.99 -18.95
N GLU A 121 -28.64 11.62 -17.81
CA GLU A 121 -28.50 12.34 -16.55
C GLU A 121 -27.33 11.80 -15.74
N THR A 122 -26.77 12.62 -14.84
CA THR A 122 -25.71 12.19 -13.90
C THR A 122 -26.14 10.98 -13.08
N PHE A 123 -27.42 10.91 -12.70
CA PHE A 123 -27.98 9.80 -11.95
C PHE A 123 -29.49 9.77 -12.11
N ASN A 124 -30.02 8.65 -12.58
CA ASN A 124 -31.46 8.44 -12.71
C ASN A 124 -31.90 7.23 -11.86
N ARG A 125 -32.81 7.48 -10.91
CA ARG A 125 -33.31 6.45 -9.98
C ARG A 125 -34.35 5.51 -10.59
N VAL A 126 -35.00 5.93 -11.68
CA VAL A 126 -36.14 5.23 -12.28
C VAL A 126 -35.69 4.33 -13.42
N ILE A 127 -34.79 4.84 -14.26
CA ILE A 127 -34.27 4.15 -15.45
C ILE A 127 -32.74 4.06 -15.30
N PRO A 128 -32.21 2.93 -14.79
CA PRO A 128 -30.78 2.80 -14.49
C PRO A 128 -29.88 3.04 -15.71
N TRP A 129 -30.24 2.55 -16.89
CA TRP A 129 -29.43 2.72 -18.10
C TRP A 129 -29.35 4.17 -18.63
N LEU A 130 -30.22 5.06 -18.14
CA LEU A 130 -30.17 6.50 -18.44
C LEU A 130 -29.15 7.26 -17.57
N THR A 131 -28.60 6.60 -16.55
CA THR A 131 -27.52 7.14 -15.72
C THR A 131 -26.22 7.19 -16.52
N ALA A 132 -25.51 8.31 -16.43
CA ALA A 132 -24.21 8.50 -17.03
C ALA A 132 -23.17 7.53 -16.44
N ASP A 133 -22.27 7.04 -17.30
CA ASP A 133 -21.18 6.19 -16.84
C ASP A 133 -20.18 6.99 -16.01
N ASN A 134 -19.74 6.41 -14.90
CA ASN A 134 -18.69 6.97 -14.06
C ASN A 134 -17.47 6.05 -14.10
N SER A 135 -16.46 6.42 -14.88
CA SER A 135 -15.27 5.59 -15.13
C SER A 135 -14.53 5.18 -13.85
N VAL A 136 -14.45 6.06 -12.84
CA VAL A 136 -13.83 5.78 -11.53
C VAL A 136 -14.62 4.71 -10.78
N THR A 137 -15.95 4.84 -10.78
CA THR A 137 -16.84 3.86 -10.15
C THR A 137 -16.75 2.52 -10.87
N LEU A 138 -16.83 2.53 -12.20
CA LEU A 138 -16.73 1.33 -13.05
C LEU A 138 -15.41 0.58 -12.85
N LEU A 139 -14.28 1.30 -12.73
CA LEU A 139 -12.98 0.72 -12.44
C LEU A 139 -12.96 0.03 -11.06
N GLY A 140 -13.52 0.69 -10.03
CA GLY A 140 -13.58 0.16 -8.67
C GLY A 140 -14.47 -1.07 -8.52
N VAL A 141 -15.73 -0.99 -8.98
CA VAL A 141 -16.67 -2.14 -8.95
C VAL A 141 -16.22 -3.25 -9.88
N GLY A 142 -15.60 -2.90 -11.01
CA GLY A 142 -15.00 -3.83 -11.95
C GLY A 142 -13.90 -4.68 -11.34
N LEU A 143 -13.02 -4.08 -10.53
CA LEU A 143 -12.00 -4.80 -9.76
C LEU A 143 -12.61 -5.76 -8.73
N ILE A 144 -13.65 -5.32 -8.00
CA ILE A 144 -14.39 -6.19 -7.07
C ILE A 144 -14.96 -7.39 -7.84
N ALA A 145 -15.64 -7.15 -8.96
CA ALA A 145 -16.22 -8.21 -9.79
C ALA A 145 -15.15 -9.16 -10.37
N LEU A 146 -13.99 -8.65 -10.78
CA LEU A 146 -12.87 -9.46 -11.26
C LEU A 146 -12.35 -10.40 -10.17
N ILE A 147 -12.19 -9.91 -8.95
CA ILE A 147 -11.74 -10.71 -7.80
C ILE A 147 -12.78 -11.75 -7.41
N LEU A 148 -14.06 -11.38 -7.31
CA LEU A 148 -15.14 -12.32 -7.02
C LEU A 148 -15.23 -13.42 -8.09
N THR A 149 -15.06 -13.04 -9.36
CA THR A 149 -15.01 -13.97 -10.48
C THR A 149 -13.79 -14.89 -10.37
N ALA A 150 -12.61 -14.38 -10.03
CA ALA A 150 -11.41 -15.19 -9.84
C ALA A 150 -11.57 -16.19 -8.68
N ILE A 151 -12.17 -15.77 -7.56
CA ILE A 151 -12.50 -16.65 -6.43
C ILE A 151 -13.47 -17.75 -6.90
N PHE A 152 -14.55 -17.38 -7.59
CA PHE A 152 -15.50 -18.34 -8.15
C PHE A 152 -14.85 -19.33 -9.11
N LEU A 153 -14.03 -18.85 -10.06
CA LEU A 153 -13.28 -19.69 -11.00
C LEU A 153 -12.33 -20.65 -10.26
N SER A 154 -11.72 -20.23 -9.15
CA SER A 154 -10.85 -21.10 -8.34
C SER A 154 -11.64 -22.27 -7.74
N PHE A 155 -12.85 -22.01 -7.23
CA PHE A 155 -13.77 -23.05 -6.74
C PHE A 155 -14.27 -23.93 -7.89
N TRP A 156 -14.55 -23.36 -9.05
CA TRP A 156 -15.00 -24.11 -10.23
C TRP A 156 -13.92 -25.09 -10.72
N VAL A 157 -12.67 -24.64 -10.84
CA VAL A 157 -11.52 -25.49 -11.18
C VAL A 157 -11.28 -26.55 -10.11
N TYR A 158 -11.36 -26.19 -8.82
CA TYR A 158 -11.21 -27.15 -7.72
C TYR A 158 -12.30 -28.23 -7.76
N ASN A 159 -13.56 -27.85 -8.01
CA ASN A 159 -14.69 -28.76 -8.19
C ASN A 159 -14.45 -29.78 -9.32
N ILE A 160 -13.96 -29.34 -10.48
CA ILE A 160 -13.66 -30.23 -11.62
C ILE A 160 -12.54 -31.20 -11.25
N ARG A 161 -11.48 -30.69 -10.60
CA ARG A 161 -10.34 -31.50 -10.15
C ARG A 161 -10.76 -32.53 -9.10
N ASP A 162 -11.55 -32.14 -8.11
CA ASP A 162 -12.04 -33.02 -7.04
C ASP A 162 -12.92 -34.15 -7.62
N ALA A 163 -13.78 -33.86 -8.61
CA ALA A 163 -14.58 -34.87 -9.29
C ALA A 163 -13.73 -35.89 -10.07
N TYR A 164 -12.68 -35.43 -10.74
CA TYR A 164 -11.73 -36.30 -11.46
C TYR A 164 -10.96 -37.20 -10.48
N VAL A 165 -10.33 -36.59 -9.46
CA VAL A 165 -9.47 -37.30 -8.52
C VAL A 165 -10.27 -38.31 -7.69
N SER A 166 -11.45 -37.92 -7.19
CA SER A 166 -12.29 -38.82 -6.39
C SER A 166 -12.76 -40.04 -7.20
N ARG A 167 -13.09 -39.85 -8.49
CA ARG A 167 -13.50 -40.98 -9.36
C ARG A 167 -12.33 -41.89 -9.69
N LYS A 168 -11.15 -41.32 -9.91
CA LYS A 168 -9.93 -42.10 -10.15
C LYS A 168 -9.55 -42.96 -8.95
N ALA A 169 -9.63 -42.41 -7.74
CA ALA A 169 -9.41 -43.13 -6.50
C ALA A 169 -10.42 -44.30 -6.32
N GLU A 170 -11.70 -44.06 -6.61
CA GLU A 170 -12.74 -45.11 -6.62
C GLU A 170 -12.38 -46.28 -7.54
N LEU A 171 -11.97 -45.98 -8.78
CA LEU A 171 -11.60 -46.99 -9.78
C LEU A 171 -10.34 -47.76 -9.40
N ALA A 172 -9.45 -47.15 -8.62
CA ALA A 172 -8.26 -47.78 -8.07
C ALA A 172 -8.54 -48.66 -6.84
N GLY A 173 -9.79 -48.69 -6.34
CA GLY A 173 -10.18 -49.44 -5.15
C GLY A 173 -9.78 -48.76 -3.83
N GLU A 174 -9.42 -47.47 -3.86
CA GLU A 174 -9.12 -46.70 -2.66
C GLU A 174 -10.40 -46.41 -1.85
N GLU A 175 -10.30 -46.40 -0.51
CA GLU A 175 -11.43 -45.98 0.32
C GLU A 175 -11.75 -44.51 0.10
N ILE A 176 -12.96 -44.23 -0.40
CA ILE A 176 -13.43 -42.87 -0.61
C ILE A 176 -14.07 -42.36 0.66
N GLU A 177 -13.59 -41.22 1.14
CA GLU A 177 -14.25 -40.51 2.22
C GLU A 177 -15.69 -40.17 1.87
N THR A 178 -16.60 -40.50 2.78
CA THR A 178 -18.00 -40.07 2.69
C THR A 178 -18.11 -38.56 2.70
N GLY A 179 -19.14 -38.01 2.05
CA GLY A 179 -19.35 -36.56 1.98
C GLY A 179 -19.40 -35.88 3.36
N MET A 180 -19.96 -36.55 4.37
CA MET A 180 -20.04 -36.03 5.75
C MET A 180 -18.68 -36.08 6.45
N ALA A 181 -17.92 -37.16 6.28
CA ALA A 181 -16.55 -37.26 6.81
C ALA A 181 -15.66 -36.15 6.22
N TYR A 182 -15.81 -35.86 4.93
CA TYR A 182 -15.09 -34.77 4.28
C TYR A 182 -15.41 -33.40 4.90
N VAL A 183 -16.67 -33.08 5.16
CA VAL A 183 -17.06 -31.79 5.77
C VAL A 183 -16.49 -31.67 7.19
N LYS A 184 -16.55 -32.75 7.99
CA LYS A 184 -15.98 -32.77 9.34
C LYS A 184 -14.46 -32.60 9.33
N ARG A 185 -13.77 -33.27 8.40
CA ARG A 185 -12.33 -33.12 8.19
C ARG A 185 -11.98 -31.71 7.74
N LEU A 186 -12.70 -31.16 6.76
CA LEU A 186 -12.48 -29.80 6.28
C LEU A 186 -12.64 -28.77 7.40
N TRP A 187 -13.65 -28.92 8.26
CA TRP A 187 -13.80 -28.06 9.44
C TRP A 187 -12.62 -28.16 10.39
N THR A 188 -12.10 -29.37 10.63
CA THR A 188 -11.00 -29.61 11.60
C THR A 188 -9.66 -29.13 11.04
N ASP A 189 -9.33 -29.52 9.81
CA ASP A 189 -8.04 -29.23 9.17
C ASP A 189 -7.98 -27.77 8.70
N MET A 190 -9.09 -27.20 8.23
CA MET A 190 -9.14 -25.82 7.76
C MET A 190 -9.53 -24.82 8.84
N PHE A 191 -9.75 -25.25 10.09
CA PHE A 191 -10.16 -24.36 11.19
C PHE A 191 -9.30 -23.10 11.30
N PRO A 192 -7.94 -23.17 11.27
CA PRO A 192 -7.11 -21.96 11.35
C PRO A 192 -7.37 -21.00 10.19
N TYR A 193 -7.55 -21.53 8.97
CA TYR A 193 -7.82 -20.71 7.79
C TYR A 193 -9.23 -20.11 7.81
N ILE A 194 -10.23 -20.85 8.28
CA ILE A 194 -11.62 -20.38 8.41
C ILE A 194 -11.68 -19.18 9.37
N ILE A 195 -10.97 -19.25 10.50
CA ILE A 195 -10.89 -18.13 11.45
C ILE A 195 -10.22 -16.90 10.83
N LEU A 196 -9.29 -17.10 9.89
CA LEU A 196 -8.61 -16.00 9.19
C LEU A 196 -9.44 -15.39 8.06
N ILE A 197 -10.54 -16.02 7.61
CA ILE A 197 -11.37 -15.51 6.50
C ILE A 197 -11.80 -14.05 6.70
N PRO A 198 -12.34 -13.62 7.86
CA PRO A 198 -12.72 -12.22 8.06
C PRO A 198 -11.54 -11.26 7.88
N THR A 199 -10.36 -11.62 8.40
CA THR A 199 -9.13 -10.82 8.24
C THR A 199 -8.69 -10.77 6.78
N LEU A 200 -8.74 -11.90 6.06
CA LEU A 200 -8.41 -11.96 4.64
C LEU A 200 -9.36 -11.12 3.79
N ILE A 201 -10.67 -11.12 4.11
CA ILE A 201 -11.66 -10.25 3.47
C ILE A 201 -11.32 -8.77 3.73
N MET A 202 -10.99 -8.41 4.96
CA MET A 202 -10.58 -7.03 5.28
C MET A 202 -9.34 -6.61 4.50
N ILE A 203 -8.30 -7.46 4.43
CA ILE A 203 -7.09 -7.20 3.65
C ILE A 203 -7.43 -7.07 2.16
N LEU A 204 -8.29 -7.93 1.64
CA LEU A 204 -8.71 -7.90 0.24
C LEU A 204 -9.40 -6.57 -0.10
N PHE A 205 -10.39 -6.15 0.69
CA PHE A 205 -11.20 -4.96 0.41
C PHE A 205 -10.50 -3.64 0.76
N PHE A 206 -9.78 -3.57 1.87
CA PHE A 206 -9.18 -2.33 2.36
C PHE A 206 -7.72 -2.14 1.95
N THR A 207 -7.04 -3.19 1.50
CA THR A 207 -5.63 -3.11 1.09
C THR A 207 -5.46 -3.48 -0.38
N LEU A 208 -5.85 -4.69 -0.79
CA LEU A 208 -5.54 -5.17 -2.14
C LEU A 208 -6.34 -4.44 -3.22
N ILE A 209 -7.64 -4.19 -3.01
CA ILE A 209 -8.48 -3.50 -4.00
C ILE A 209 -8.04 -2.05 -4.22
N PRO A 210 -7.86 -1.19 -3.20
CA PRO A 210 -7.35 0.17 -3.40
C PRO A 210 -5.96 0.18 -4.04
N PHE A 211 -5.10 -0.79 -3.70
CA PHE A 211 -3.80 -0.97 -4.34
C PHE A 211 -3.93 -1.27 -5.83
N LEU A 212 -4.74 -2.26 -6.22
CA LEU A 212 -4.98 -2.60 -7.62
C LEU A 212 -5.67 -1.47 -8.38
N PHE A 213 -6.57 -0.74 -7.72
CA PHE A 213 -7.22 0.43 -8.27
C PHE A 213 -6.20 1.52 -8.62
N SER A 214 -5.34 1.88 -7.66
CA SER A 214 -4.22 2.81 -7.88
C SER A 214 -3.30 2.29 -8.99
N PHE A 215 -2.96 1.00 -8.99
CA PHE A 215 -2.14 0.40 -10.04
C PHE A 215 -2.77 0.57 -11.43
N LEU A 216 -4.07 0.32 -11.59
CA LEU A 216 -4.77 0.46 -12.87
C LEU A 216 -4.86 1.91 -13.34
N LEU A 217 -4.99 2.88 -12.42
CA LEU A 217 -5.00 4.30 -12.79
C LEU A 217 -3.74 4.73 -13.55
N ALA A 218 -2.59 4.10 -13.30
CA ALA A 218 -1.34 4.38 -14.01
C ALA A 218 -1.45 4.16 -15.54
N PHE A 219 -2.38 3.29 -15.96
CA PHE A 219 -2.62 2.94 -17.37
C PHE A 219 -3.76 3.75 -18.01
N THR A 220 -4.24 4.79 -17.31
CA THR A 220 -5.34 5.65 -17.74
C THR A 220 -4.88 7.10 -17.95
N ASN A 221 -5.71 7.90 -18.62
CA ASN A 221 -5.53 9.35 -18.72
C ASN A 221 -6.14 10.15 -17.55
N TYR A 222 -6.41 9.51 -16.41
CA TYR A 222 -7.17 10.15 -15.34
C TYR A 222 -6.42 11.32 -14.69
N THR A 223 -6.96 12.52 -14.90
CA THR A 223 -6.50 13.80 -14.34
C THR A 223 -7.70 14.69 -14.04
N TYR A 224 -7.52 15.78 -13.30
CA TYR A 224 -8.58 16.77 -13.05
C TYR A 224 -9.22 17.37 -14.31
N ARG A 225 -8.52 17.29 -15.46
CA ARG A 225 -8.99 17.83 -16.74
C ARG A 225 -10.12 17.01 -17.38
N ILE A 226 -10.44 15.85 -16.79
CA ILE A 226 -11.54 14.98 -17.22
C ILE A 226 -12.71 15.15 -16.23
N PRO A 227 -13.68 16.03 -16.53
CA PRO A 227 -14.84 16.24 -15.66
C PRO A 227 -15.80 15.05 -15.80
N ILE A 228 -15.76 14.12 -14.85
CA ILE A 228 -16.67 12.97 -14.77
C ILE A 228 -18.03 13.44 -14.21
N PRO A 229 -19.18 12.98 -14.74
CA PRO A 229 -19.34 11.97 -15.80
C PRO A 229 -19.43 12.53 -17.23
N ASN A 230 -19.24 13.84 -17.42
CA ASN A 230 -19.39 14.49 -18.73
C ASN A 230 -18.30 14.06 -19.74
N ARG A 231 -17.14 13.62 -19.25
CA ARG A 231 -16.11 12.92 -20.02
C ARG A 231 -15.67 11.68 -19.28
N LEU A 232 -15.39 10.64 -20.05
CA LEU A 232 -14.95 9.34 -19.55
C LEU A 232 -13.44 9.22 -19.60
N ILE A 233 -12.89 8.47 -18.65
CA ILE A 233 -11.48 8.08 -18.61
C ILE A 233 -11.25 7.05 -19.72
N GLN A 234 -10.06 7.09 -20.34
CA GLN A 234 -9.64 6.14 -21.36
C GLN A 234 -8.39 5.38 -20.91
N TRP A 235 -8.30 4.12 -21.35
CA TRP A 235 -7.07 3.35 -21.27
C TRP A 235 -6.05 3.93 -22.27
N VAL A 236 -4.89 4.33 -21.76
CA VAL A 236 -3.76 4.85 -22.56
C VAL A 236 -2.55 3.91 -22.52
N GLY A 237 -2.68 2.76 -21.85
CA GLY A 237 -1.61 1.77 -21.72
C GLY A 237 -0.38 2.38 -21.04
N PHE A 238 0.74 2.46 -21.75
CA PHE A 238 2.02 2.90 -21.19
C PHE A 238 2.36 4.38 -21.46
N ASP A 239 1.43 5.18 -22.00
CA ASP A 239 1.76 6.54 -22.43
C ASP A 239 2.16 7.46 -21.26
N THR A 240 1.53 7.33 -20.10
CA THR A 240 1.95 8.03 -18.87
C THR A 240 3.36 7.63 -18.44
N PHE A 241 3.74 6.36 -18.61
CA PHE A 241 5.10 5.89 -18.29
C PHE A 241 6.13 6.48 -19.26
N LYS A 242 5.82 6.53 -20.57
CA LYS A 242 6.69 7.14 -21.57
C LYS A 242 6.90 8.64 -21.30
N LEU A 243 5.87 9.34 -20.83
CA LEU A 243 5.97 10.75 -20.45
C LEU A 243 7.00 10.95 -19.31
N ILE A 244 6.93 10.12 -18.26
CA ILE A 244 7.79 10.23 -17.07
C ILE A 244 9.23 9.77 -17.38
N VAL A 245 9.39 8.69 -18.17
CA VAL A 245 10.72 8.14 -18.51
C VAL A 245 11.39 8.93 -19.63
N GLY A 246 10.59 9.51 -20.55
CA GLY A 246 11.08 10.26 -21.70
C GLY A 246 11.65 11.64 -21.36
N ASP A 247 11.31 12.20 -20.20
CA ASP A 247 11.84 13.47 -19.71
C ASP A 247 12.84 13.21 -18.57
N ALA A 248 14.14 13.37 -18.87
CA ALA A 248 15.23 13.17 -17.92
C ALA A 248 15.08 13.99 -16.63
N GLY A 249 14.38 15.12 -16.71
CA GLY A 249 14.12 15.96 -15.56
C GLY A 249 13.15 15.37 -14.55
N TRP A 250 12.13 14.61 -14.99
CA TRP A 250 11.21 13.90 -14.09
C TRP A 250 11.94 12.81 -13.29
N LEU A 251 12.83 12.07 -13.96
CA LEU A 251 13.66 11.06 -13.31
C LEU A 251 14.67 11.67 -12.31
N SER A 252 15.25 12.83 -12.65
CA SER A 252 16.16 13.54 -11.74
C SER A 252 15.46 13.96 -10.44
N ILE A 253 14.30 14.62 -10.54
CA ILE A 253 13.52 15.02 -9.37
C ILE A 253 13.06 13.81 -8.56
N PHE A 254 12.60 12.74 -9.23
CA PHE A 254 12.25 11.49 -8.56
C PHE A 254 13.44 10.90 -7.79
N GLY A 255 14.62 10.83 -8.39
CA GLY A 255 15.83 10.35 -7.72
C GLY A 255 16.21 11.18 -6.49
N GLN A 256 16.03 12.50 -6.56
CA GLN A 256 16.29 13.40 -5.43
C GLN A 256 15.29 13.21 -4.29
N VAL A 257 13.99 13.08 -4.58
CA VAL A 257 12.95 12.79 -3.59
C VAL A 257 13.13 11.40 -2.98
N LEU A 258 13.43 10.39 -3.81
CA LEU A 258 13.71 9.02 -3.36
C LEU A 258 14.94 8.98 -2.45
N GLY A 259 16.04 9.59 -2.88
CA GLY A 259 17.28 9.68 -2.09
C GLY A 259 17.06 10.41 -0.77
N TRP A 260 16.33 11.52 -0.78
CA TRP A 260 15.94 12.23 0.44
C TRP A 260 15.03 11.39 1.33
N THR A 261 14.05 10.66 0.80
CA THR A 261 13.16 9.80 1.59
C THR A 261 13.95 8.73 2.35
N PHE A 262 14.92 8.09 1.70
CA PHE A 262 15.82 7.13 2.35
C PHE A 262 16.70 7.81 3.39
N LEU A 263 17.36 8.91 3.03
CA LEU A 263 18.23 9.63 3.95
C LEU A 263 17.47 10.12 5.17
N TYR A 264 16.27 10.68 4.98
CA TYR A 264 15.37 11.09 6.04
C TYR A 264 15.00 9.92 6.93
N ALA A 265 14.54 8.80 6.38
CA ALA A 265 14.15 7.62 7.15
C ALA A 265 15.31 7.06 7.99
N ILE A 266 16.53 7.02 7.43
CA ILE A 266 17.74 6.59 8.15
C ILE A 266 18.09 7.59 9.24
N MET A 267 18.23 8.88 8.90
CA MET A 267 18.69 9.92 9.83
C MET A 267 17.69 10.13 10.95
N ALA A 268 16.39 10.23 10.65
CA ALA A 268 15.34 10.37 11.65
C ALA A 268 15.34 9.19 12.63
N SER A 269 15.42 7.96 12.12
CA SER A 269 15.42 6.76 12.97
C SER A 269 16.69 6.61 13.79
N ALA A 270 17.85 6.85 13.18
CA ALA A 270 19.15 6.75 13.84
C ALA A 270 19.32 7.83 14.93
N THR A 271 18.96 9.07 14.62
CA THR A 271 19.07 10.18 15.58
C THR A 271 18.11 9.99 16.77
N CYS A 272 16.87 9.56 16.55
CA CYS A 272 15.94 9.20 17.62
C CYS A 272 16.48 8.05 18.49
N TYR A 273 17.01 7.00 17.86
CA TYR A 273 17.56 5.84 18.57
C TYR A 273 18.78 6.22 19.41
N ILE A 274 19.74 6.96 18.83
CA ILE A 274 20.97 7.38 19.50
C ILE A 274 20.62 8.28 20.69
N LEU A 275 19.76 9.28 20.50
CA LEU A 275 19.38 10.17 21.59
C LEU A 275 18.59 9.43 22.68
N GLY A 276 17.64 8.57 22.29
CA GLY A 276 16.88 7.75 23.24
C GLY A 276 17.79 6.80 24.04
N MET A 277 18.79 6.21 23.39
CA MET A 277 19.81 5.39 24.06
C MET A 277 20.63 6.20 25.06
N ILE A 278 21.12 7.39 24.66
CA ILE A 278 21.85 8.29 25.56
C ILE A 278 20.97 8.65 26.76
N GLN A 279 19.72 9.04 26.54
CA GLN A 279 18.77 9.37 27.61
C GLN A 279 18.54 8.18 28.55
N ALA A 280 18.33 6.98 28.01
CA ALA A 280 18.12 5.76 28.80
C ALA A 280 19.35 5.42 29.66
N LEU A 281 20.56 5.46 29.09
CA LEU A 281 21.80 5.19 29.81
C LEU A 281 22.07 6.24 30.90
N VAL A 282 21.77 7.51 30.62
CA VAL A 282 21.91 8.59 31.61
C VAL A 282 20.91 8.38 32.75
N ILE A 283 19.63 8.17 32.45
CA ILE A 283 18.59 7.96 33.47
C ILE A 283 18.90 6.72 34.32
N GLU A 284 19.39 5.64 33.71
CA GLU A 284 19.67 4.40 34.44
C GLU A 284 20.97 4.45 35.24
N SER A 285 21.81 5.45 35.02
CA SER A 285 23.03 5.67 35.79
C SER A 285 22.78 5.76 37.29
N LYS A 286 23.68 5.16 38.07
CA LYS A 286 23.67 5.21 39.55
C LYS A 286 23.80 6.63 40.12
N TYR A 287 24.29 7.58 39.32
CA TYR A 287 24.51 8.97 39.74
C TYR A 287 23.25 9.83 39.62
N VAL A 288 22.22 9.39 38.88
CA VAL A 288 20.99 10.17 38.70
C VAL A 288 20.08 10.00 39.91
N LYS A 289 19.79 11.12 40.57
CA LYS A 289 18.80 11.20 41.65
C LYS A 289 17.41 11.46 41.07
N ILE A 290 16.37 10.89 41.69
CA ILE A 290 14.96 11.08 41.29
C ILE A 290 14.68 10.66 39.83
N LYS A 291 15.09 9.43 39.45
CA LYS A 291 14.90 8.87 38.09
C LYS A 291 13.47 9.04 37.54
N LYS A 292 12.46 8.91 38.40
CA LYS A 292 11.03 9.05 38.04
C LYS A 292 10.71 10.43 37.47
N LEU A 293 11.26 11.51 38.03
CA LEU A 293 11.03 12.88 37.56
C LEU A 293 11.60 13.07 36.16
N TRP A 294 12.89 12.73 35.97
CA TRP A 294 13.57 12.83 34.67
C TRP A 294 12.87 12.01 33.59
N ARG A 295 12.50 10.77 33.90
CA ARG A 295 11.74 9.91 32.99
C ARG A 295 10.40 10.53 32.61
N THR A 296 9.69 11.15 33.56
CA THR A 296 8.38 11.76 33.30
C THR A 296 8.53 12.99 32.40
N MET A 297 9.50 13.87 32.67
CA MET A 297 9.76 15.07 31.87
C MET A 297 10.16 14.74 30.44
N LEU A 298 11.05 13.76 30.25
CA LEU A 298 11.56 13.39 28.92
C LEU A 298 10.55 12.60 28.08
N ILE A 299 9.48 12.05 28.67
CA ILE A 299 8.38 11.38 27.92
C ILE A 299 7.40 12.39 27.30
N ILE A 300 7.28 13.60 27.87
CA ILE A 300 6.29 14.61 27.45
C ILE A 300 6.24 14.82 25.93
N PRO A 301 7.37 14.93 25.20
CA PRO A 301 7.35 15.10 23.75
C PRO A 301 6.56 14.04 22.99
N TRP A 302 6.57 12.80 23.47
CA TRP A 302 5.84 11.68 22.87
C TRP A 302 4.39 11.56 23.38
N ALA A 303 4.09 12.10 24.57
CA ALA A 303 2.75 12.09 25.14
C ALA A 303 1.80 13.11 24.46
N VAL A 304 2.34 14.20 23.92
CA VAL A 304 1.57 15.22 23.20
C VAL A 304 1.28 14.76 21.77
N PRO A 305 0.05 14.94 21.23
CA PRO A 305 -0.27 14.58 19.85
C PRO A 305 0.69 15.22 18.84
N ALA A 306 1.33 14.39 18.02
CA ALA A 306 2.40 14.82 17.11
C ALA A 306 1.97 15.93 16.14
N MET A 307 0.73 15.90 15.64
CA MET A 307 0.20 16.93 14.73
C MET A 307 0.27 18.33 15.35
N ILE A 308 -0.18 18.47 16.60
CA ILE A 308 -0.17 19.77 17.30
C ILE A 308 1.27 20.23 17.49
N THR A 309 2.15 19.33 17.94
CA THR A 309 3.56 19.66 18.13
C THR A 309 4.24 20.12 16.85
N LEU A 310 3.99 19.43 15.72
CA LEU A 310 4.55 19.80 14.42
C LEU A 310 4.07 21.18 13.96
N MET A 311 2.80 21.50 14.15
CA MET A 311 2.25 22.83 13.83
C MET A 311 2.82 23.92 14.74
N VAL A 312 3.06 23.61 16.02
CA VAL A 312 3.75 24.54 16.94
C VAL A 312 5.18 24.78 16.47
N PHE A 313 5.93 23.74 16.12
CA PHE A 313 7.29 23.89 15.60
C PHE A 313 7.33 24.65 14.27
N LYS A 314 6.34 24.45 13.39
CA LYS A 314 6.18 25.27 12.18
C LYS A 314 6.10 26.76 12.52
N ASN A 315 5.32 27.14 13.53
CA ASN A 315 5.23 28.53 13.98
C ASN A 315 6.53 29.01 14.68
N VAL A 316 7.20 28.13 15.44
CA VAL A 316 8.50 28.47 16.08
C VAL A 316 9.56 28.81 15.03
N PHE A 317 9.62 28.04 13.95
CA PHE A 317 10.57 28.21 12.85
C PHE A 317 10.04 29.08 11.70
N ASP A 318 8.91 29.75 11.88
CA ASP A 318 8.47 30.76 10.92
C ASP A 318 9.40 31.99 10.98
N THR A 319 9.36 32.82 9.94
CA THR A 319 10.22 34.00 9.77
C THR A 319 10.05 34.98 10.94
N ALA A 320 8.82 35.18 11.41
CA ALA A 320 8.50 35.98 12.61
C ALA A 320 8.38 35.13 13.89
N GLY A 321 8.76 33.86 13.82
CA GLY A 321 8.59 32.88 14.88
C GLY A 321 9.55 33.04 16.06
N LEU A 322 9.29 32.26 17.11
CA LEU A 322 10.04 32.30 18.36
C LEU A 322 11.55 32.10 18.16
N ALA A 323 11.97 31.25 17.21
CA ALA A 323 13.39 31.00 16.96
C ALA A 323 14.13 32.29 16.57
N ASN A 324 13.60 33.03 15.59
CA ASN A 324 14.21 34.30 15.17
C ASN A 324 14.09 35.37 16.25
N GLN A 325 12.95 35.47 16.95
CA GLN A 325 12.77 36.42 18.05
C GLN A 325 13.80 36.22 19.16
N LEU A 326 14.10 34.97 19.53
CA LEU A 326 15.13 34.66 20.51
C LEU A 326 16.52 35.06 20.02
N LEU A 327 16.86 34.77 18.76
CA LEU A 327 18.16 35.14 18.20
C LEU A 327 18.37 36.66 18.12
N TYR A 328 17.30 37.42 17.85
CA TYR A 328 17.33 38.88 17.94
C TYR A 328 17.54 39.34 19.39
N ALA A 329 16.78 38.78 20.33
CA ALA A 329 16.87 39.16 21.74
C ALA A 329 18.24 38.86 22.36
N THR A 330 18.90 37.77 21.95
CA THR A 330 20.25 37.41 22.41
C THR A 330 21.37 38.07 21.59
N GLY A 331 21.04 38.84 20.55
CA GLY A 331 22.03 39.41 19.62
C GLY A 331 22.87 38.36 18.88
N SER A 332 22.40 37.11 18.81
CA SER A 332 23.14 35.96 18.26
C SER A 332 22.82 35.67 16.79
N MET A 333 21.99 36.51 16.17
CA MET A 333 21.42 36.29 14.84
C MET A 333 22.48 36.17 13.75
N GLU A 334 23.41 37.12 13.70
CA GLU A 334 24.46 37.18 12.70
C GLU A 334 25.43 36.00 12.85
N GLN A 335 25.79 35.65 14.08
CA GLN A 335 26.69 34.53 14.38
C GLN A 335 26.06 33.20 13.98
N VAL A 336 24.77 33.02 14.28
CA VAL A 336 24.04 31.79 13.90
C VAL A 336 23.88 31.71 12.39
N SER A 337 23.47 32.78 11.71
CA SER A 337 23.34 32.75 10.25
C SER A 337 24.69 32.52 9.56
N THR A 338 25.76 33.15 10.03
CA THR A 338 27.12 32.92 9.51
C THR A 338 27.58 31.48 9.75
N PHE A 339 27.30 30.92 10.93
CA PHE A 339 27.58 29.52 11.22
C PHE A 339 26.83 28.57 10.27
N LEU A 340 25.51 28.76 10.11
CA LEU A 340 24.67 27.94 9.24
C LEU A 340 25.09 28.03 7.77
N PHE A 341 25.52 29.20 7.32
CA PHE A 341 26.10 29.41 5.99
C PHE A 341 27.43 28.66 5.83
N ASN A 342 28.35 28.79 6.78
CA ASN A 342 29.67 28.16 6.72
C ASN A 342 29.62 26.62 6.72
N ILE A 343 28.65 26.01 7.41
CA ILE A 343 28.44 24.56 7.38
C ILE A 343 27.61 24.09 6.17
N GLY A 344 27.18 25.02 5.30
CA GLY A 344 26.44 24.72 4.07
C GLY A 344 24.97 24.35 4.28
N LEU A 345 24.39 24.62 5.44
CA LEU A 345 22.95 24.41 5.66
C LEU A 345 22.12 25.58 5.10
N GLN A 346 22.64 26.80 5.24
CA GLN A 346 22.02 28.02 4.72
C GLN A 346 22.70 28.44 3.42
N GLY A 347 21.93 28.78 2.39
CA GLY A 347 22.48 29.16 1.09
C GLY A 347 22.93 30.63 1.00
N ALA A 348 22.47 31.48 1.91
CA ALA A 348 22.88 32.88 2.03
C ALA A 348 22.83 33.32 3.50
N ILE A 349 23.57 34.36 3.86
CA ILE A 349 23.45 34.96 5.20
C ILE A 349 22.17 35.80 5.20
N ASP A 350 21.20 35.43 6.04
CA ASP A 350 19.87 36.05 6.11
C ASP A 350 19.62 36.68 7.49
N ASN A 351 18.92 37.81 7.50
CA ASN A 351 18.48 38.48 8.73
C ASN A 351 17.07 39.09 8.49
N PRO A 352 15.96 38.39 8.83
CA PRO A 352 15.87 37.16 9.62
C PRO A 352 16.21 35.85 8.86
N ILE A 353 16.51 34.76 9.58
CA ILE A 353 16.83 33.44 9.04
C ILE A 353 15.54 32.79 8.53
N PHE A 354 15.56 32.35 7.28
CA PHE A 354 14.46 31.61 6.66
C PHE A 354 14.67 30.10 6.88
N TRP A 355 14.18 29.58 8.00
CA TRP A 355 14.41 28.19 8.43
C TRP A 355 13.76 27.13 7.54
N LEU A 356 12.50 27.35 7.18
CA LEU A 356 11.67 26.43 6.40
C LEU A 356 11.35 26.96 5.01
N THR A 357 11.64 28.24 4.79
CA THR A 357 11.29 29.00 3.60
C THR A 357 12.57 29.39 2.85
N ARG A 358 12.42 29.94 1.63
CA ARG A 358 13.49 30.24 0.64
C ARG A 358 14.05 29.01 -0.09
N VAL A 359 14.11 29.15 -1.41
CA VAL A 359 14.58 28.13 -2.35
C VAL A 359 16.02 27.67 -2.05
N TYR A 360 16.90 28.55 -1.58
CA TYR A 360 18.30 28.20 -1.31
C TYR A 360 18.53 27.54 0.08
N ASN A 361 17.52 27.49 0.96
CA ASN A 361 17.64 26.95 2.33
C ASN A 361 17.05 25.53 2.47
N GLY A 362 17.01 24.76 1.38
CA GLY A 362 16.54 23.36 1.40
C GLY A 362 17.27 22.46 2.40
N PRO A 363 18.63 22.47 2.47
CA PRO A 363 19.37 21.70 3.46
C PRO A 363 19.03 22.09 4.92
N LEU A 364 18.84 23.39 5.20
CA LEU A 364 18.38 23.87 6.50
C LEU A 364 17.01 23.31 6.85
N ALA A 365 16.03 23.42 5.95
CA ALA A 365 14.68 22.89 6.18
C ALA A 365 14.70 21.37 6.45
N LYS A 366 15.53 20.62 5.71
CA LYS A 366 15.77 19.17 5.93
C LYS A 366 16.34 18.88 7.32
N ALA A 367 17.32 19.68 7.77
CA ALA A 367 17.90 19.56 9.10
C ALA A 367 16.88 19.84 10.21
N ILE A 368 16.04 20.86 10.05
CA ILE A 368 14.98 21.19 11.01
C ILE A 368 13.95 20.06 11.11
N ILE A 369 13.56 19.42 10.00
CA ILE A 369 12.65 18.26 10.04
C ILE A 369 13.27 17.12 10.85
N ILE A 370 14.56 16.82 10.66
CA ILE A 370 15.26 15.78 11.44
C ILE A 370 15.31 16.16 12.92
N LEU A 371 15.60 17.42 13.24
CA LEU A 371 15.66 17.93 14.62
C LEU A 371 14.32 17.79 15.34
N VAL A 372 13.23 18.20 14.69
CA VAL A 372 11.87 18.10 15.26
C VAL A 372 11.46 16.63 15.39
N ASN A 373 11.81 15.78 14.42
CA ASN A 373 11.54 14.34 14.51
C ASN A 373 12.33 13.70 15.67
N LEU A 374 13.60 14.07 15.87
CA LEU A 374 14.41 13.65 17.02
C LEU A 374 13.77 14.04 18.35
N TRP A 375 13.18 15.23 18.45
CA TRP A 375 12.46 15.67 19.65
C TRP A 375 11.22 14.80 19.92
N LEU A 376 10.44 14.48 18.88
CA LEU A 376 9.23 13.65 18.98
C LEU A 376 9.53 12.17 19.25
N GLY A 377 10.55 11.61 18.60
CA GLY A 377 10.80 10.17 18.54
C GLY A 377 11.80 9.64 19.56
N SER A 378 12.69 10.47 20.10
CA SER A 378 13.66 10.02 21.12
C SER A 378 13.04 9.42 22.39
N PRO A 379 11.91 9.91 22.92
CA PRO A 379 11.34 9.35 24.15
C PRO A 379 10.84 7.90 24.01
N TYR A 380 10.37 7.53 22.82
CA TYR A 380 9.97 6.16 22.53
C TYR A 380 11.16 5.19 22.71
N PHE A 381 12.31 5.50 22.12
CA PHE A 381 13.51 4.67 22.26
C PHE A 381 14.09 4.73 23.66
N MET A 382 14.03 5.89 24.34
CA MET A 382 14.42 5.99 25.74
C MET A 382 13.65 4.99 26.59
N MET A 383 12.32 4.94 26.46
CA MET A 383 11.47 4.03 27.22
C MET A 383 11.73 2.56 26.88
N LEU A 384 11.81 2.24 25.58
CA LEU A 384 12.09 0.89 25.11
C LEU A 384 13.45 0.39 25.64
N ILE A 385 14.51 1.16 25.47
CA ILE A 385 15.87 0.80 25.87
C ILE A 385 15.98 0.71 27.39
N THR A 386 15.30 1.58 28.13
CA THR A 386 15.21 1.47 29.60
C THR A 386 14.63 0.11 30.01
N GLY A 387 13.54 -0.33 29.35
CA GLY A 387 12.97 -1.67 29.58
C GLY A 387 13.98 -2.79 29.30
N VAL A 388 14.66 -2.73 28.15
CA VAL A 388 15.69 -3.72 27.79
C VAL A 388 16.84 -3.75 28.81
N LEU A 389 17.35 -2.58 29.22
CA LEU A 389 18.44 -2.47 30.21
C LEU A 389 18.10 -3.16 31.53
N THR A 390 16.83 -3.13 31.97
CA THR A 390 16.41 -3.80 33.21
C THR A 390 16.43 -5.33 33.14
N THR A 391 16.45 -5.91 31.93
CA THR A 391 16.48 -7.37 31.71
C THR A 391 17.89 -7.93 31.60
N LEU A 392 18.93 -7.07 31.48
CA LEU A 392 20.31 -7.52 31.31
C LEU A 392 20.87 -8.09 32.63
N PRO A 393 21.44 -9.31 32.63
CA PRO A 393 22.04 -9.89 33.83
C PRO A 393 23.19 -9.03 34.36
N LYS A 394 23.20 -8.77 35.68
CA LYS A 394 24.24 -7.96 36.32
C LYS A 394 25.60 -8.67 36.35
N ASP A 395 25.58 -9.99 36.44
CA ASP A 395 26.76 -10.86 36.50
C ASP A 395 27.72 -10.66 35.32
N LEU A 396 27.19 -10.31 34.14
CA LEU A 396 28.01 -9.98 32.95
C LEU A 396 28.89 -8.74 33.19
N TYR A 397 28.35 -7.74 33.90
CA TYR A 397 29.06 -6.51 34.21
C TYR A 397 30.06 -6.70 35.36
N GLU A 398 29.74 -7.58 36.32
CA GLU A 398 30.64 -7.96 37.41
C GLU A 398 31.83 -8.76 36.88
N ALA A 399 31.59 -9.77 36.03
CA ALA A 399 32.64 -10.52 35.36
C ALA A 399 33.56 -9.61 34.52
N ALA A 400 32.98 -8.71 33.73
CA ALA A 400 33.77 -7.74 32.96
C ALA A 400 34.63 -6.82 33.84
N SER A 401 34.14 -6.44 35.03
CA SER A 401 34.91 -5.63 35.97
C SER A 401 36.08 -6.40 36.60
N ILE A 402 35.90 -7.71 36.84
CA ILE A 402 36.96 -8.62 37.31
C ILE A 402 38.04 -8.79 36.23
N ASP A 403 37.64 -8.88 34.96
CA ASP A 403 38.54 -8.94 33.79
C ASP A 403 39.23 -7.58 33.48
N GLY A 404 39.00 -6.54 34.30
CA GLY A 404 39.62 -5.22 34.13
C GLY A 404 39.03 -4.39 33.00
N ALA A 405 37.84 -4.72 32.49
CA ALA A 405 37.20 -3.97 31.43
C ALA A 405 36.77 -2.57 31.90
N SER A 406 37.16 -1.54 31.15
CA SER A 406 36.67 -0.17 31.33
C SER A 406 35.18 -0.06 31.03
N LYS A 407 34.54 1.03 31.50
CA LYS A 407 33.13 1.32 31.21
C LYS A 407 32.83 1.42 29.71
N TRP A 408 33.78 1.97 28.92
CA TRP A 408 33.62 2.06 27.47
C TRP A 408 33.72 0.69 26.79
N GLN A 409 34.64 -0.17 27.24
CA GLN A 409 34.73 -1.56 26.76
C GLN A 409 33.47 -2.34 27.13
N SER A 410 32.97 -2.20 28.36
CA SER A 410 31.71 -2.80 28.80
C SER A 410 30.53 -2.33 27.96
N PHE A 411 30.46 -1.02 27.66
CA PHE A 411 29.41 -0.49 26.78
C PHE A 411 29.51 -1.06 25.36
N ARG A 412 30.67 -0.97 24.72
CA ARG A 412 30.85 -1.39 23.32
C ARG A 412 30.72 -2.89 23.11
N ASN A 413 31.16 -3.71 24.08
CA ASN A 413 31.25 -5.16 23.92
C ASN A 413 30.09 -5.93 24.58
N ILE A 414 29.41 -5.34 25.57
CA ILE A 414 28.30 -6.00 26.29
C ILE A 414 27.00 -5.24 26.07
N THR A 415 26.91 -4.00 26.53
CA THR A 415 25.63 -3.25 26.54
C THR A 415 25.10 -2.98 25.13
N LEU A 416 25.91 -2.39 24.25
CA LEU A 416 25.49 -1.98 22.91
C LEU A 416 25.06 -3.19 22.05
N PRO A 417 25.82 -4.31 21.96
CA PRO A 417 25.39 -5.48 21.21
C PRO A 417 24.10 -6.11 21.74
N LEU A 418 23.92 -6.18 23.06
CA LEU A 418 22.72 -6.76 23.66
C LEU A 418 21.48 -5.89 23.43
N ILE A 419 21.61 -4.57 23.62
CA ILE A 419 20.51 -3.63 23.32
C ILE A 419 20.16 -3.71 21.83
N LEU A 420 21.15 -3.60 20.93
CA LEU A 420 20.90 -3.60 19.48
C LEU A 420 20.16 -4.85 19.04
N ARG A 421 20.52 -6.04 19.54
CA ARG A 421 19.82 -7.30 19.21
C ARG A 421 18.36 -7.28 19.68
N ALA A 422 18.11 -6.77 20.88
CA ALA A 422 16.76 -6.69 21.44
C ALA A 422 15.90 -5.61 20.74
N THR A 423 16.50 -4.50 20.31
CA THR A 423 15.77 -3.37 19.71
C THR A 423 15.76 -3.37 18.18
N LEU A 424 16.46 -4.30 17.52
CA LEU A 424 16.56 -4.34 16.06
C LEU A 424 15.18 -4.33 15.36
N PRO A 425 14.17 -5.13 15.79
CA PRO A 425 12.84 -5.06 15.19
C PRO A 425 12.22 -3.66 15.30
N ALA A 426 12.39 -2.99 16.45
CA ALA A 426 11.87 -1.64 16.66
C ALA A 426 12.59 -0.60 15.79
N ILE A 427 13.90 -0.73 15.57
CA ILE A 427 14.65 0.15 14.65
C ILE A 427 14.11 0.00 13.22
N ILE A 428 13.86 -1.23 12.77
CA ILE A 428 13.29 -1.52 11.43
C ILE A 428 11.88 -0.93 11.32
N MET A 429 11.03 -1.14 12.32
CA MET A 429 9.68 -0.56 12.36
C MET A 429 9.70 0.97 12.31
N THR A 430 10.59 1.62 13.07
CA THR A 430 10.73 3.08 13.06
C THR A 430 11.28 3.59 11.73
N PHE A 431 12.18 2.85 11.08
CA PHE A 431 12.61 3.17 9.71
C PHE A 431 11.44 3.12 8.73
N THR A 432 10.63 2.04 8.74
CA THR A 432 9.45 1.91 7.89
C THR A 432 8.42 3.01 8.16
N PHE A 433 8.25 3.40 9.43
CA PHE A 433 7.41 4.52 9.83
C PHE A 433 7.93 5.85 9.25
N ASN A 434 9.21 6.18 9.45
CA ASN A 434 9.80 7.42 8.96
C ASN A 434 9.86 7.49 7.42
N PHE A 435 10.00 6.36 6.74
CA PHE A 435 9.93 6.28 5.28
C PHE A 435 8.59 6.79 4.73
N ASN A 436 7.50 6.60 5.48
CA ASN A 436 6.15 7.00 5.12
C ASN A 436 5.59 8.11 6.03
N ASN A 437 6.45 8.88 6.72
CA ASN A 437 6.01 9.87 7.71
C ASN A 437 5.51 11.16 7.06
N PHE A 438 4.35 11.04 6.40
CA PHE A 438 3.64 12.13 5.76
C PHE A 438 3.40 13.30 6.70
N GLY A 439 2.98 13.02 7.94
CA GLY A 439 2.63 14.05 8.93
C GLY A 439 3.80 14.98 9.25
N ALA A 440 5.00 14.44 9.47
CA ALA A 440 6.19 15.24 9.78
C ALA A 440 6.52 16.26 8.68
N ILE A 441 6.35 15.88 7.41
CA ILE A 441 6.62 16.77 6.28
C ILE A 441 5.45 17.75 6.08
N TYR A 442 4.23 17.23 5.99
CA TYR A 442 3.05 18.03 5.67
C TYR A 442 2.76 19.11 6.71
N PHE A 443 2.81 18.77 8.00
CA PHE A 443 2.48 19.72 9.06
C PHE A 443 3.61 20.68 9.41
N LEU A 444 4.87 20.32 9.15
CA LEU A 444 6.02 21.18 9.46
C LEU A 444 6.38 22.11 8.30
N THR A 445 6.63 21.56 7.10
CA THR A 445 7.13 22.33 5.95
C THR A 445 6.13 22.42 4.80
N GLY A 446 5.10 21.57 4.77
CA GLY A 446 4.25 21.40 3.59
C GLY A 446 5.04 20.92 2.37
N GLY A 447 6.21 20.31 2.58
CA GLY A 447 7.13 19.86 1.54
C GLY A 447 8.12 20.92 1.04
N GLY A 448 7.97 22.19 1.43
CA GLY A 448 8.84 23.29 1.00
C GLY A 448 10.28 23.18 1.56
N PRO A 449 11.20 24.06 1.12
CA PRO A 449 11.01 25.11 0.11
C PRO A 449 10.91 24.56 -1.32
N ASP A 450 10.48 25.39 -2.28
CA ASP A 450 10.40 25.00 -3.70
C ASP A 450 11.78 24.79 -4.31
N TRP A 451 11.84 24.06 -5.43
CA TRP A 451 13.06 23.93 -6.23
C TRP A 451 13.37 25.20 -7.04
N PRO A 452 14.65 25.48 -7.33
CA PRO A 452 15.02 26.48 -8.33
C PRO A 452 14.35 26.20 -9.68
N ARG A 453 13.82 27.25 -10.32
CA ARG A 453 12.93 27.14 -11.49
C ARG A 453 13.60 26.48 -12.69
N GLU A 454 14.92 26.62 -12.79
CA GLU A 454 15.82 26.06 -13.79
C GLU A 454 16.06 24.55 -13.62
N LEU A 455 15.89 24.01 -12.40
CA LEU A 455 16.01 22.58 -12.12
C LEU A 455 14.69 21.83 -12.34
N VAL A 456 13.57 22.56 -12.44
CA VAL A 456 12.24 21.96 -12.64
C VAL A 456 11.91 21.89 -14.15
N PRO A 457 11.58 20.70 -14.68
CA PRO A 457 11.27 20.51 -16.09
C PRO A 457 10.04 21.30 -16.54
N THR A 458 10.04 21.79 -17.78
CA THR A 458 8.90 22.55 -18.34
C THR A 458 7.60 21.77 -18.31
N SER A 459 7.65 20.49 -18.64
CA SER A 459 6.52 19.55 -18.58
C SER A 459 5.91 19.50 -17.16
N MET A 460 6.73 19.36 -16.13
CA MET A 460 6.29 19.37 -14.72
C MET A 460 5.74 20.73 -14.28
N ARG A 461 6.33 21.84 -14.75
CA ARG A 461 5.81 23.20 -14.48
C ARG A 461 4.43 23.45 -15.10
N ILE A 462 4.16 22.88 -16.28
CA ILE A 462 2.87 22.99 -16.96
C ILE A 462 1.81 22.06 -16.35
N MET A 463 2.22 20.85 -15.97
CA MET A 463 1.31 19.84 -15.41
C MET A 463 0.98 20.10 -13.93
N GLY A 464 1.89 20.74 -13.19
CA GLY A 464 1.75 20.96 -11.75
C GLY A 464 2.26 19.78 -10.92
N GLY A 465 2.07 19.87 -9.60
CA GLY A 465 2.46 18.79 -8.66
C GLY A 465 3.97 18.66 -8.45
N ILE A 466 4.70 19.77 -8.56
CA ILE A 466 6.14 19.81 -8.27
C ILE A 466 6.35 19.49 -6.78
N PRO A 467 7.20 18.51 -6.42
CA PRO A 467 7.56 18.28 -5.03
C PRO A 467 8.38 19.47 -4.55
N GLY A 468 8.27 19.87 -3.28
CA GLY A 468 9.27 20.74 -2.68
C GLY A 468 10.51 19.95 -2.27
N GLN A 469 11.54 20.65 -1.80
CA GLN A 469 12.83 20.05 -1.49
C GLN A 469 12.80 19.10 -0.29
N THR A 470 11.84 19.25 0.62
CA THR A 470 11.69 18.37 1.79
C THR A 470 10.65 17.28 1.62
N ASP A 471 9.92 17.28 0.50
CA ASP A 471 8.94 16.24 0.22
C ASP A 471 9.59 14.86 0.22
N ILE A 472 8.95 13.93 0.92
CA ILE A 472 9.20 12.50 0.78
C ILE A 472 8.22 11.93 -0.23
N LEU A 473 8.47 10.71 -0.70
CA LEU A 473 7.67 10.09 -1.75
C LEU A 473 6.15 10.12 -1.47
N ILE A 474 5.73 9.81 -0.25
CA ILE A 474 4.30 9.80 0.10
C ILE A 474 3.69 11.22 0.12
N SER A 475 4.44 12.24 0.56
CA SER A 475 3.94 13.62 0.55
C SER A 475 3.89 14.19 -0.86
N TRP A 476 4.79 13.77 -1.73
CA TRP A 476 4.72 14.10 -3.15
C TRP A 476 3.54 13.42 -3.86
N ILE A 477 3.31 12.11 -3.64
CA ILE A 477 2.12 11.42 -4.17
C ILE A 477 0.84 12.14 -3.72
N TYR A 478 0.79 12.57 -2.46
CA TYR A 478 -0.33 13.34 -1.94
C TYR A 478 -0.52 14.65 -2.70
N LYS A 479 0.55 15.43 -2.93
CA LYS A 479 0.47 16.67 -3.73
C LYS A 479 -0.02 16.40 -5.15
N LEU A 480 0.50 15.36 -5.80
CA LEU A 480 0.05 14.98 -7.14
C LEU A 480 -1.44 14.62 -7.17
N SER A 481 -1.97 14.02 -6.11
CA SER A 481 -3.34 13.49 -6.09
C SER A 481 -4.38 14.49 -5.56
N PHE A 482 -4.02 15.30 -4.57
CA PHE A 482 -4.99 16.06 -3.78
C PHE A 482 -4.77 17.57 -3.81
N ASP A 483 -3.64 18.06 -4.33
CA ASP A 483 -3.42 19.49 -4.45
C ASP A 483 -4.23 20.05 -5.62
N ASN A 484 -4.98 21.13 -5.39
CA ASN A 484 -6.07 21.61 -6.27
C ASN A 484 -5.60 21.96 -7.70
N ASN A 485 -4.31 22.23 -7.88
CA ASN A 485 -3.72 22.61 -9.16
C ASN A 485 -2.98 21.47 -9.88
N ALA A 486 -2.90 20.27 -9.28
CA ALA A 486 -2.21 19.12 -9.84
C ALA A 486 -3.18 17.99 -10.20
N GLN A 487 -3.76 17.31 -9.19
CA GLN A 487 -4.74 16.22 -9.34
C GLN A 487 -4.44 15.29 -10.57
N LEU A 488 -3.17 14.90 -10.69
CA LEU A 488 -2.61 14.02 -11.73
C LEU A 488 -2.63 12.58 -11.21
N TYR A 489 -3.82 12.01 -11.06
CA TYR A 489 -4.01 10.68 -10.44
C TYR A 489 -3.24 9.57 -11.18
N ASN A 490 -3.18 9.61 -12.51
CA ASN A 490 -2.42 8.66 -13.32
C ASN A 490 -0.90 8.77 -13.09
N VAL A 491 -0.35 9.98 -12.98
CA VAL A 491 1.07 10.22 -12.67
C VAL A 491 1.41 9.77 -11.25
N ALA A 492 0.57 10.11 -10.28
CA ALA A 492 0.70 9.66 -8.89
C ALA A 492 0.71 8.13 -8.78
N ALA A 493 -0.15 7.47 -9.55
CA ALA A 493 -0.21 6.01 -9.67
C ALA A 493 1.07 5.41 -10.25
N VAL A 494 1.63 5.98 -11.34
CA VAL A 494 2.93 5.52 -11.88
C VAL A 494 4.02 5.61 -10.83
N TYR A 495 4.11 6.72 -10.09
CA TYR A 495 5.10 6.84 -9.02
C TYR A 495 4.89 5.83 -7.90
N SER A 496 3.64 5.61 -7.49
CA SER A 496 3.30 4.58 -6.50
C SER A 496 3.79 3.19 -6.94
N ILE A 497 3.68 2.84 -8.23
CA ILE A 497 4.22 1.60 -8.81
C ILE A 497 5.74 1.57 -8.76
N LEU A 498 6.42 2.64 -9.18
CA LEU A 498 7.89 2.70 -9.19
C LEU A 498 8.46 2.58 -7.78
N ILE A 499 7.83 3.23 -6.80
CA ILE A 499 8.20 3.13 -5.39
C ILE A 499 7.97 1.72 -4.87
N PHE A 500 6.81 1.13 -5.16
CA PHE A 500 6.51 -0.24 -4.76
C PHE A 500 7.52 -1.23 -5.36
N ALA A 501 7.88 -1.07 -6.64
CA ALA A 501 8.87 -1.93 -7.29
C ALA A 501 10.24 -1.79 -6.64
N PHE A 502 10.66 -0.56 -6.33
CA PHE A 502 11.94 -0.29 -5.66
C PHE A 502 11.97 -0.83 -4.23
N VAL A 503 10.98 -0.49 -3.41
CA VAL A 503 10.89 -0.95 -2.00
C VAL A 503 10.72 -2.46 -1.94
N GLY A 504 9.90 -3.03 -2.83
CA GLY A 504 9.74 -4.48 -2.97
C GLY A 504 11.05 -5.17 -3.34
N PHE A 505 11.80 -4.64 -4.31
CA PHE A 505 13.12 -5.14 -4.68
C PHE A 505 14.11 -5.10 -3.51
N VAL A 506 14.21 -3.96 -2.81
CA VAL A 506 15.08 -3.82 -1.63
C VAL A 506 14.67 -4.77 -0.51
N SER A 507 13.37 -4.92 -0.27
CA SER A 507 12.83 -5.83 0.76
C SER A 507 13.14 -7.28 0.43
N VAL A 508 12.89 -7.73 -0.81
CA VAL A 508 13.21 -9.09 -1.27
C VAL A 508 14.72 -9.33 -1.20
N TYR A 509 15.54 -8.38 -1.63
CA TYR A 509 16.99 -8.46 -1.53
C TYR A 509 17.45 -8.60 -0.07
N ASN A 510 16.91 -7.80 0.84
CA ASN A 510 17.24 -7.88 2.26
C ASN A 510 16.80 -9.23 2.87
N LEU A 511 15.56 -9.66 2.62
CA LEU A 511 15.05 -10.96 3.06
C LEU A 511 15.86 -12.12 2.48
N SER A 512 16.33 -12.02 1.23
CA SER A 512 17.18 -13.04 0.60
C SER A 512 18.54 -13.20 1.28
N LYS A 513 19.01 -12.18 2.01
CA LYS A 513 20.27 -12.21 2.76
C LYS A 513 20.11 -12.54 4.25
N SER A 514 18.88 -12.53 4.77
CA SER A 514 18.59 -12.96 6.13
C SER A 514 18.66 -14.49 6.20
N LYS A 515 19.77 -15.02 6.73
CA LYS A 515 20.01 -16.48 6.81
C LYS A 515 18.91 -17.23 7.58
N GLY A 516 18.35 -16.63 8.62
CA GLY A 516 17.31 -17.25 9.45
C GLY A 516 15.92 -17.39 8.81
N LEU A 517 15.71 -16.93 7.57
CA LEU A 517 14.45 -17.13 6.83
C LEU A 517 14.53 -18.26 5.79
N TRP A 518 15.74 -18.66 5.41
CA TRP A 518 15.98 -19.68 4.38
C TRP A 518 16.62 -20.96 4.94
N GLU A 519 17.17 -20.87 6.15
CA GLU A 519 17.50 -22.01 6.98
C GLU A 519 16.21 -22.38 7.76
N GLU A 520 15.33 -23.14 7.11
CA GLU A 520 14.42 -24.02 7.85
C GLU A 520 15.30 -25.12 8.48
N ASP A 521 15.14 -25.34 9.79
CA ASP A 521 15.81 -26.41 10.55
C ASP A 521 15.67 -27.80 9.89
#